data_AF-A0A800FIX7-F1
#
_entry.id   AF-A0A800FIX7-F1
#
_cell.length_a   1.000
_cell.length_b   1.000
_cell.length_c   1.000
_cell.angle_alpha   90.00
_cell.angle_beta   90.00
_cell.angle_gamma   90.00
#
_symmetry.space_group_name_H-M   'P 1'
#
loop_
_entity.id
_entity.type
_entity.pdbx_description
1 polymer ?
#
loop_
_entity_poly.entity_id
_entity_poly.type
_entity_poly.pdbx_seq_one_letter_code
_entity_poly.pdbx_strand_id
1 'polypeptide(L)'
;MGSNYFSSEKIILDIESEALTIKGQVTADNLKPWPVTLFEPGCMGWYAYVPTMECFHGILSMDHTLDGAIEFNGSHYDFVGGRGYIEKDWGRNFPENWIWAQSNNFSNNNLSITASLATIPWKNTSFAGFIVGLYYKNNFFRFTTYNNTVTKEIRYDSNKFYWQLKQKDLMLDLTIEKGHKAGLLYAPDKIDMVPKVHEYLDGNIYLKLYDHKGTILEDQTTSAAVEMIGDVGKLVNMAR
;
A
#
# COMPACT_ATOMS: atom_id res chain seq x y z
N MET A 1 12.20 -11.19 -17.61
CA MET A 1 11.17 -11.51 -18.62
C MET A 1 11.61 -10.87 -19.92
N GLY A 2 12.21 -11.65 -20.83
CA GLY A 2 13.04 -11.05 -21.88
C GLY A 2 14.15 -10.19 -21.26
N SER A 3 14.42 -9.03 -21.86
CA SER A 3 15.37 -8.02 -21.36
C SER A 3 14.94 -7.30 -20.08
N ASN A 4 13.67 -7.40 -19.68
CA ASN A 4 13.16 -6.76 -18.47
C ASN A 4 13.60 -7.52 -17.20
N TYR A 5 14.03 -6.78 -16.18
CA TYR A 5 14.50 -7.32 -14.90
C TYR A 5 13.86 -6.59 -13.73
N PHE A 6 13.40 -7.36 -12.74
CA PHE A 6 12.78 -6.84 -11.52
C PHE A 6 13.39 -7.53 -10.30
N SER A 7 13.75 -6.73 -9.31
CA SER A 7 14.22 -7.17 -8.00
C SER A 7 13.87 -6.08 -6.97
N SER A 8 14.13 -6.33 -5.69
CA SER A 8 13.99 -5.30 -4.67
C SER A 8 14.97 -4.14 -4.83
N GLU A 9 16.10 -4.34 -5.53
CA GLU A 9 17.19 -3.35 -5.62
C GLU A 9 17.26 -2.64 -6.97
N LYS A 10 16.57 -3.15 -8.00
CA LYS A 10 16.55 -2.53 -9.31
C LYS A 10 15.41 -3.02 -10.19
N ILE A 11 15.00 -2.12 -11.08
CA ILE A 11 14.10 -2.36 -12.20
C ILE A 11 14.85 -1.97 -13.47
N ILE A 12 14.86 -2.86 -14.46
CA ILE A 12 15.34 -2.59 -15.83
C ILE A 12 14.14 -2.83 -16.75
N LEU A 13 13.77 -1.78 -17.48
CA LEU A 13 12.70 -1.82 -18.46
C LEU A 13 13.30 -1.72 -19.86
N ASP A 14 12.88 -2.62 -20.72
CA ASP A 14 13.16 -2.64 -22.16
C ASP A 14 11.92 -3.22 -22.83
N ILE A 15 10.98 -2.32 -23.13
CA ILE A 15 9.67 -2.59 -23.68
C ILE A 15 9.51 -1.77 -24.95
N GLU A 16 9.23 -2.45 -26.05
CA GLU A 16 8.99 -1.81 -27.35
C GLU A 16 7.75 -2.47 -27.97
N SER A 17 6.72 -1.66 -28.24
CA SER A 17 5.45 -2.09 -28.80
C SER A 17 4.85 -0.98 -29.66
N GLU A 18 3.80 -1.30 -30.43
CA GLU A 18 3.07 -0.28 -31.21
C GLU A 18 2.46 0.82 -30.34
N ALA A 19 2.09 0.51 -29.10
CA ALA A 19 1.39 1.43 -28.20
C ALA A 19 2.33 2.26 -27.32
N LEU A 20 3.48 1.71 -26.93
CA LEU A 20 4.43 2.35 -26.02
C LEU A 20 5.86 1.83 -26.18
N THR A 21 6.82 2.71 -25.89
CA THR A 21 8.24 2.40 -25.76
C THR A 21 8.76 2.86 -24.41
N ILE A 22 9.38 1.96 -23.65
CA ILE A 22 9.98 2.23 -22.34
C ILE A 22 11.38 1.62 -22.29
N LYS A 23 12.39 2.43 -22.03
CA LYS A 23 13.77 1.95 -21.83
C LYS A 23 14.42 2.68 -20.65
N GLY A 24 15.08 1.95 -19.78
CA GLY A 24 15.81 2.56 -18.67
C GLY A 24 16.02 1.64 -17.49
N GLN A 25 16.63 2.20 -16.46
CA GLN A 25 16.92 1.50 -15.22
C GLN A 25 16.70 2.44 -14.04
N VAL A 26 16.08 1.92 -13.00
CA VAL A 26 15.99 2.57 -11.69
C VAL A 26 16.56 1.61 -10.64
N THR A 27 17.43 2.10 -9.78
CA THR A 27 17.97 1.36 -8.63
C THR A 27 17.34 1.85 -7.33
N ALA A 28 17.29 0.96 -6.34
CA ALA A 28 16.69 1.19 -5.04
C ALA A 28 17.71 0.82 -3.96
N ASP A 29 18.15 1.83 -3.20
CA ASP A 29 19.13 1.68 -2.13
C ASP A 29 18.52 1.98 -0.75
N ASN A 30 19.12 1.46 0.31
CA ASN A 30 18.70 1.69 1.69
C ASN A 30 17.28 1.16 2.03
N LEU A 31 16.88 0.06 1.40
CA LEU A 31 15.59 -0.61 1.60
C LEU A 31 15.18 -0.71 3.07
N LYS A 32 13.94 -0.34 3.38
CA LYS A 32 13.32 -0.44 4.70
C LYS A 32 12.20 -1.50 4.69
N PRO A 33 12.53 -2.80 4.69
CA PRO A 33 11.53 -3.87 4.56
C PRO A 33 10.61 -3.95 5.79
N TRP A 34 9.43 -4.54 5.59
CA TRP A 34 8.59 -4.94 6.72
C TRP A 34 9.34 -5.98 7.59
N PRO A 35 9.42 -5.82 8.93
CA PRO A 35 10.14 -6.75 9.79
C PRO A 35 9.59 -8.17 9.70
N VAL A 36 10.47 -9.14 9.53
CA VAL A 36 10.13 -10.56 9.44
C VAL A 36 10.62 -11.29 10.69
N THR A 37 9.76 -12.13 11.26
CA THR A 37 10.10 -13.08 12.31
C THR A 37 9.49 -14.44 12.00
N LEU A 38 9.86 -15.50 12.73
CA LEU A 38 9.25 -16.81 12.55
C LEU A 38 7.72 -16.80 12.78
N PHE A 39 7.24 -15.96 13.70
CA PHE A 39 5.81 -15.84 14.01
C PHE A 39 5.09 -14.83 13.10
N GLU A 40 5.84 -13.93 12.47
CA GLU A 40 5.34 -12.88 11.59
C GLU A 40 6.20 -12.84 10.31
N PRO A 41 6.01 -13.78 9.38
CA PRO A 41 6.76 -13.85 8.12
C PRO A 41 6.30 -12.76 7.11
N GLY A 42 6.38 -11.49 7.52
CA GLY A 42 6.04 -10.32 6.71
C GLY A 42 4.77 -9.59 7.15
N CYS A 43 4.22 -8.79 6.25
CA CYS A 43 3.13 -7.86 6.57
C CYS A 43 1.80 -8.55 6.89
N MET A 44 1.59 -9.78 6.43
CA MET A 44 0.43 -10.59 6.78
C MET A 44 0.51 -11.29 8.14
N GLY A 45 1.67 -11.23 8.82
CA GLY A 45 1.86 -11.95 10.07
C GLY A 45 1.62 -13.46 9.90
N TRP A 46 1.01 -14.09 10.90
CA TRP A 46 0.72 -15.53 10.86
C TRP A 46 -0.26 -15.94 9.74
N TYR A 47 -1.05 -15.01 9.17
CA TYR A 47 -1.94 -15.31 8.06
C TYR A 47 -1.20 -15.76 6.80
N ALA A 48 0.09 -15.42 6.66
CA ALA A 48 0.93 -15.94 5.57
C ALA A 48 1.05 -17.47 5.56
N TYR A 49 0.80 -18.13 6.70
CA TYR A 49 0.80 -19.59 6.81
C TYR A 49 -0.55 -20.23 6.48
N VAL A 50 -1.60 -19.45 6.22
CA VAL A 50 -2.94 -19.97 5.92
C VAL A 50 -3.05 -20.22 4.40
N PRO A 51 -3.04 -21.48 3.94
CA PRO A 51 -2.94 -21.80 2.52
C PRO A 51 -4.22 -21.52 1.72
N THR A 52 -5.33 -21.26 2.39
CA THR A 52 -6.64 -20.97 1.78
C THR A 52 -6.86 -19.48 1.50
N MET A 53 -5.88 -18.62 1.80
CA MET A 53 -5.97 -17.20 1.47
C MET A 53 -5.98 -17.02 -0.05
N GLU A 54 -6.89 -16.19 -0.54
CA GLU A 54 -7.02 -15.92 -1.98
C GLU A 54 -5.93 -14.98 -2.49
N CYS A 55 -5.49 -14.06 -1.64
CA CYS A 55 -4.45 -13.07 -1.91
C CYS A 55 -3.43 -13.07 -0.78
N PHE A 56 -2.16 -12.97 -1.15
CA PHE A 56 -1.04 -12.78 -0.26
C PHE A 56 -0.33 -11.47 -0.61
N HIS A 57 0.12 -10.77 0.43
CA HIS A 57 0.76 -9.47 0.34
C HIS A 57 2.16 -9.52 0.94
N GLY A 58 3.08 -8.74 0.38
CA GLY A 58 4.43 -8.62 0.87
C GLY A 58 4.97 -7.20 0.67
N ILE A 59 5.15 -6.48 1.77
CA ILE A 59 5.79 -5.16 1.75
C ILE A 59 7.31 -5.36 1.80
N LEU A 60 7.95 -5.22 0.65
CA LEU A 60 9.39 -5.43 0.47
C LEU A 60 10.21 -4.20 0.89
N SER A 61 9.64 -3.01 0.79
CA SER A 61 10.28 -1.78 1.27
C SER A 61 9.24 -0.69 1.52
N MET A 62 9.18 -0.19 2.75
CA MET A 62 8.39 1.00 3.11
C MET A 62 9.01 2.27 2.52
N ASP A 63 10.34 2.35 2.47
CA ASP A 63 11.06 3.53 2.02
C ASP A 63 12.45 3.15 1.53
N HIS A 64 12.94 3.87 0.53
CA HIS A 64 14.28 3.69 -0.04
C HIS A 64 14.61 4.86 -0.96
N THR A 65 15.91 5.05 -1.25
CA THR A 65 16.38 6.05 -2.19
C THR A 65 16.39 5.49 -3.60
N LEU A 66 16.01 6.32 -4.58
CA LEU A 66 16.02 5.99 -6.00
C LEU A 66 17.18 6.69 -6.72
N ASP A 67 17.68 6.03 -7.76
CA ASP A 67 18.65 6.55 -8.72
C ASP A 67 18.38 5.96 -10.11
N GLY A 68 18.86 6.62 -11.16
CA GLY A 68 18.67 6.23 -12.56
C GLY A 68 17.56 7.02 -13.27
N ALA A 69 17.16 6.52 -14.43
CA ALA A 69 16.22 7.21 -15.32
C ALA A 69 15.45 6.23 -16.22
N ILE A 70 14.27 6.68 -16.66
CA ILE A 70 13.43 5.98 -17.64
C ILE A 70 13.12 6.92 -18.80
N GLU A 71 13.33 6.44 -20.02
CA GLU A 71 12.77 7.02 -21.24
C GLU A 71 11.40 6.38 -21.50
N PHE A 72 10.35 7.19 -21.54
CA PHE A 72 8.98 6.77 -21.85
C PHE A 72 8.46 7.58 -23.04
N ASN A 73 8.18 6.90 -24.16
CA ASN A 73 7.73 7.52 -25.41
C ASN A 73 8.56 8.75 -25.83
N GLY A 74 9.88 8.67 -25.67
CA GLY A 74 10.84 9.74 -25.98
C GLY A 74 10.93 10.87 -24.96
N SER A 75 10.22 10.76 -23.83
CA SER A 75 10.33 11.68 -22.69
C SER A 75 11.22 11.07 -21.60
N HIS A 76 12.17 11.87 -21.13
CA HIS A 76 13.11 11.49 -20.07
C HIS A 76 12.53 11.75 -18.67
N TYR A 77 12.58 10.74 -17.79
CA TYR A 77 12.18 10.84 -16.40
C TYR A 77 13.36 10.47 -15.50
N ASP A 78 13.83 11.43 -14.72
CA ASP A 78 14.93 11.29 -13.77
C ASP A 78 14.40 10.86 -12.39
N PHE A 79 15.03 9.86 -11.79
CA PHE A 79 14.71 9.32 -10.46
C PHE A 79 15.78 9.61 -9.40
N VAL A 80 16.88 10.31 -9.76
CA VAL A 80 17.99 10.63 -8.85
C VAL A 80 17.49 11.37 -7.62
N GLY A 81 17.76 10.81 -6.43
CA GLY A 81 17.36 11.39 -5.15
C GLY A 81 15.87 11.22 -4.83
N GLY A 82 15.13 10.48 -5.65
CA GLY A 82 13.75 10.10 -5.40
C GLY A 82 13.60 9.13 -4.24
N ARG A 83 12.35 8.86 -3.87
CA ARG A 83 11.98 7.89 -2.84
C ARG A 83 10.94 6.92 -3.36
N GLY A 84 10.97 5.68 -2.88
CA GLY A 84 10.09 4.63 -3.37
C GLY A 84 9.47 3.76 -2.29
N TYR A 85 8.48 2.99 -2.73
CA TYR A 85 7.79 1.94 -1.99
C TYR A 85 7.75 0.67 -2.85
N ILE A 86 7.87 -0.52 -2.24
CA ILE A 86 7.80 -1.79 -2.96
C ILE A 86 6.86 -2.74 -2.21
N GLU A 87 5.81 -3.16 -2.90
CA GLU A 87 4.88 -4.22 -2.49
C GLU A 87 4.83 -5.30 -3.56
N LYS A 88 4.53 -6.52 -3.14
CA LYS A 88 4.25 -7.65 -4.02
C LYS A 88 2.95 -8.32 -3.60
N ASP A 89 2.14 -8.65 -4.59
CA ASP A 89 0.90 -9.39 -4.40
C ASP A 89 0.92 -10.67 -5.24
N TRP A 90 0.44 -11.77 -4.67
CA TRP A 90 0.32 -13.04 -5.36
C TRP A 90 -0.83 -13.87 -4.80
N GLY A 91 -1.30 -14.85 -5.55
CA GLY A 91 -2.41 -15.70 -5.13
C GLY A 91 -3.31 -16.08 -6.28
N ARG A 92 -4.58 -16.35 -5.96
CA ARG A 92 -5.61 -16.76 -6.91
C ARG A 92 -6.49 -15.60 -7.34
N ASN A 93 -6.86 -14.71 -6.41
CA ASN A 93 -7.75 -13.58 -6.64
C ASN A 93 -7.43 -12.43 -5.68
N PHE A 94 -7.77 -11.20 -6.07
CA PHE A 94 -7.84 -10.08 -5.13
C PHE A 94 -9.10 -10.18 -4.23
N PRO A 95 -9.10 -9.51 -3.07
CA PRO A 95 -10.27 -9.43 -2.18
C PRO A 95 -11.54 -8.93 -2.88
N GLU A 96 -12.73 -9.28 -2.34
CA GLU A 96 -14.03 -8.82 -2.86
C GLU A 96 -14.16 -7.29 -2.80
N ASN A 97 -13.76 -6.71 -1.65
CA ASN A 97 -13.82 -5.27 -1.38
C ASN A 97 -12.54 -4.89 -0.65
N TRP A 98 -11.91 -3.79 -1.05
CA TRP A 98 -10.73 -3.26 -0.37
C TRP A 98 -10.61 -1.75 -0.47
N ILE A 99 -9.89 -1.19 0.52
CA ILE A 99 -9.28 0.14 0.48
C ILE A 99 -7.78 -0.10 0.57
N TRP A 100 -7.00 0.52 -0.31
CA TRP A 100 -5.55 0.56 -0.23
C TRP A 100 -5.09 1.99 -0.45
N ALA A 101 -4.10 2.44 0.32
CA ALA A 101 -3.48 3.73 0.11
C ALA A 101 -2.01 3.69 0.49
N GLN A 102 -1.19 4.41 -0.27
CA GLN A 102 0.24 4.49 -0.04
C GLN A 102 0.78 5.87 -0.40
N SER A 103 1.73 6.36 0.39
CA SER A 103 2.57 7.49 -0.02
C SER A 103 3.90 7.51 0.72
N ASN A 104 4.93 8.00 0.02
CA ASN A 104 6.18 8.45 0.61
C ASN A 104 6.34 9.98 0.50
N ASN A 105 5.40 10.68 -0.16
CA ASN A 105 5.51 12.10 -0.48
C ASN A 105 4.86 12.97 0.59
N PHE A 106 5.55 13.22 1.70
CA PHE A 106 5.08 14.10 2.78
C PHE A 106 6.03 15.28 2.98
N SER A 107 5.59 16.28 3.74
CA SER A 107 6.46 17.38 4.17
C SER A 107 7.69 16.86 4.94
N ASN A 108 7.51 15.77 5.70
CA ASN A 108 8.61 15.01 6.27
C ASN A 108 9.19 13.98 5.29
N ASN A 109 10.41 14.22 4.81
CA ASN A 109 11.15 13.33 3.89
C ASN A 109 11.57 11.97 4.46
N ASN A 110 11.17 11.62 5.69
CA ASN A 110 11.44 10.32 6.32
C ASN A 110 10.14 9.65 6.77
N LEU A 111 9.04 9.93 6.06
CA LEU A 111 7.71 9.44 6.33
C LEU A 111 7.23 8.58 5.16
N SER A 112 6.73 7.39 5.46
CA SER A 112 6.02 6.54 4.52
C SER A 112 4.83 5.89 5.24
N ILE A 113 3.73 5.80 4.54
CA ILE A 113 2.55 5.05 4.98
C ILE A 113 2.09 4.11 3.88
N THR A 114 1.67 2.92 4.31
CA THR A 114 0.78 2.04 3.56
C THR A 114 -0.37 1.66 4.48
N ALA A 115 -1.59 1.69 3.96
CA ALA A 115 -2.79 1.37 4.72
C ALA A 115 -3.73 0.56 3.84
N SER A 116 -4.00 -0.68 4.23
CA SER A 116 -4.96 -1.54 3.56
C SER A 116 -6.01 -2.08 4.52
N LEU A 117 -7.25 -2.14 4.03
CA LEU A 117 -8.41 -2.76 4.66
C LEU A 117 -9.11 -3.60 3.60
N ALA A 118 -9.36 -4.88 3.85
CA ALA A 118 -9.90 -5.79 2.85
C ALA A 118 -10.86 -6.82 3.45
N THR A 119 -11.80 -7.30 2.62
CA THR A 119 -12.63 -8.46 2.96
C THR A 119 -11.79 -9.72 2.88
N ILE A 120 -11.55 -10.38 4.01
CA ILE A 120 -10.79 -11.62 4.08
C ILE A 120 -11.75 -12.81 4.19
N PRO A 121 -11.69 -13.78 3.26
CA PRO A 121 -12.50 -14.99 3.35
C PRO A 121 -12.01 -15.85 4.51
N TRP A 122 -12.94 -16.33 5.34
CA TRP A 122 -12.66 -17.21 6.47
C TRP A 122 -13.67 -18.34 6.55
N LYS A 123 -13.31 -19.48 5.96
CA LYS A 123 -14.20 -20.65 5.78
C LYS A 123 -15.52 -20.24 5.10
N ASN A 124 -16.64 -20.30 5.83
CA ASN A 124 -17.98 -19.95 5.32
C ASN A 124 -18.40 -18.51 5.70
N THR A 125 -17.47 -17.71 6.22
CA THR A 125 -17.67 -16.32 6.65
C THR A 125 -16.61 -15.42 6.04
N SER A 126 -16.69 -14.12 6.30
CA SER A 126 -15.60 -13.18 6.02
C SER A 126 -15.45 -12.21 7.18
N PHE A 127 -14.27 -11.59 7.27
CA PHE A 127 -13.99 -10.52 8.23
C PHE A 127 -13.20 -9.40 7.56
N ALA A 128 -13.20 -8.20 8.15
CA ALA A 128 -12.40 -7.10 7.67
C ALA A 128 -10.99 -7.19 8.25
N GLY A 129 -10.03 -7.58 7.41
CA GLY A 129 -8.61 -7.64 7.76
C GLY A 129 -7.89 -6.37 7.32
N PHE A 130 -6.87 -5.96 8.07
CA PHE A 130 -6.10 -4.78 7.74
C PHE A 130 -4.61 -4.90 8.05
N ILE A 131 -3.84 -4.17 7.25
CA ILE A 131 -2.40 -3.99 7.36
C ILE A 131 -2.11 -2.50 7.20
N VAL A 132 -1.71 -1.84 8.28
CA VAL A 132 -1.25 -0.44 8.23
C VAL A 132 0.17 -0.35 8.77
N GLY A 133 1.08 0.07 7.91
CA GLY A 133 2.49 0.32 8.22
C GLY A 133 2.79 1.81 8.14
N LEU A 134 3.35 2.37 9.21
CA LEU A 134 3.79 3.75 9.27
C LEU A 134 5.28 3.79 9.63
N TYR A 135 6.10 4.24 8.70
CA TYR A 135 7.54 4.41 8.89
C TYR A 135 7.84 5.90 9.10
N TYR A 136 8.47 6.25 10.23
CA TYR A 136 8.83 7.62 10.55
C TYR A 136 10.16 7.68 11.32
N LYS A 137 11.16 8.39 10.78
CA LYS A 137 12.47 8.61 11.43
C LYS A 137 13.09 7.32 12.00
N ASN A 138 13.20 6.28 11.18
CA ASN A 138 13.69 4.94 11.56
C ASN A 138 12.83 4.16 12.57
N ASN A 139 11.64 4.64 12.93
CA ASN A 139 10.67 3.89 13.73
C ASN A 139 9.60 3.31 12.82
N PHE A 140 9.23 2.05 13.08
CA PHE A 140 8.20 1.39 12.31
C PHE A 140 7.02 0.99 13.19
N PHE A 141 5.89 1.68 13.00
CA PHE A 141 4.64 1.44 13.70
C PHE A 141 3.75 0.54 12.84
N ARG A 142 3.28 -0.56 13.43
CA ARG A 142 2.54 -1.62 12.73
C ARG A 142 1.18 -1.80 13.36
N PHE A 143 0.16 -1.31 12.67
CA PHE A 143 -1.24 -1.41 13.07
C PHE A 143 -1.90 -2.48 12.20
N THR A 144 -2.00 -3.70 12.70
CA THR A 144 -2.50 -4.85 11.93
C THR A 144 -3.49 -5.68 12.73
N THR A 145 -4.38 -6.40 12.03
CA THR A 145 -5.40 -7.25 12.68
C THR A 145 -4.79 -8.33 13.58
N TYR A 146 -3.57 -8.80 13.30
CA TYR A 146 -2.89 -9.82 14.10
C TYR A 146 -2.01 -9.25 15.22
N ASN A 147 -1.83 -7.94 15.33
CA ASN A 147 -0.91 -7.32 16.28
C ASN A 147 -1.64 -6.40 17.28
N ASN A 148 -2.67 -6.93 17.95
CA ASN A 148 -3.42 -6.27 19.04
C ASN A 148 -3.86 -4.83 18.71
N THR A 149 -4.17 -4.58 17.44
CA THR A 149 -4.68 -3.29 16.99
C THR A 149 -6.18 -3.37 16.86
N VAL A 150 -6.87 -2.34 17.33
CA VAL A 150 -8.33 -2.23 17.22
C VAL A 150 -8.71 -0.97 16.47
N THR A 151 -9.74 -1.08 15.64
CA THR A 151 -10.46 0.08 15.10
C THR A 151 -11.26 0.73 16.23
N LYS A 152 -11.11 2.04 16.41
CA LYS A 152 -11.88 2.83 17.39
C LYS A 152 -13.02 3.59 16.73
N GLU A 153 -12.75 4.16 15.56
CA GLU A 153 -13.74 4.80 14.71
C GLU A 153 -13.40 4.47 13.26
N ILE A 154 -14.43 4.22 12.45
CA ILE A 154 -14.28 4.03 11.02
C ILE A 154 -15.55 4.50 10.28
N ARG A 155 -15.33 5.32 9.26
CA ARG A 155 -16.42 5.88 8.43
C ARG A 155 -15.93 6.13 7.01
N TYR A 156 -16.87 6.11 6.08
CA TYR A 156 -16.62 6.39 4.68
C TYR A 156 -17.76 7.24 4.12
N ASP A 157 -17.43 8.34 3.46
CA ASP A 157 -18.38 9.30 2.87
C ASP A 157 -18.30 9.32 1.33
N SER A 158 -18.28 8.15 0.69
CA SER A 158 -18.18 7.95 -0.77
C SER A 158 -16.88 8.41 -1.44
N ASN A 159 -16.13 9.34 -0.84
CA ASN A 159 -14.83 9.80 -1.33
C ASN A 159 -13.74 9.79 -0.27
N LYS A 160 -14.08 10.07 0.99
CA LYS A 160 -13.16 10.10 2.11
C LYS A 160 -13.42 8.96 3.07
N PHE A 161 -12.35 8.29 3.42
CA PHE A 161 -12.30 7.23 4.41
C PHE A 161 -11.58 7.76 5.65
N TYR A 162 -12.23 7.67 6.79
CA TYR A 162 -11.67 8.09 8.07
C TYR A 162 -11.54 6.88 8.96
N TRP A 163 -10.39 6.77 9.62
CA TRP A 163 -10.07 5.59 10.39
C TRP A 163 -9.17 5.94 11.55
N GLN A 164 -9.62 5.56 12.74
CA GLN A 164 -8.85 5.69 13.96
C GLN A 164 -8.47 4.29 14.46
N LEU A 165 -7.17 4.07 14.57
CA LEU A 165 -6.57 2.82 15.01
C LEU A 165 -5.93 3.02 16.38
N LYS A 166 -6.10 2.03 17.27
CA LYS A 166 -5.44 2.00 18.57
C LYS A 166 -4.61 0.74 18.72
N GLN A 167 -3.36 0.91 19.16
CA GLN A 167 -2.50 -0.18 19.58
C GLN A 167 -1.79 0.22 20.88
N LYS A 168 -2.09 -0.48 21.98
CA LYS A 168 -1.59 -0.11 23.33
C LYS A 168 -1.92 1.36 23.64
N ASP A 169 -0.91 2.19 23.86
CA ASP A 169 -1.03 3.62 24.14
C ASP A 169 -0.97 4.51 22.89
N LEU A 170 -0.68 3.92 21.72
CA LEU A 170 -0.60 4.63 20.46
C LEU A 170 -1.96 4.71 19.77
N MET A 171 -2.24 5.88 19.22
CA MET A 171 -3.39 6.19 18.38
C MET A 171 -2.90 6.68 17.02
N LEU A 172 -3.51 6.20 15.95
CA LEU A 172 -3.28 6.66 14.59
C LEU A 172 -4.61 7.07 13.96
N ASP A 173 -4.76 8.36 13.69
CA ASP A 173 -5.87 8.89 12.90
C ASP A 173 -5.43 8.98 11.44
N LEU A 174 -6.27 8.47 10.54
CA LEU A 174 -6.10 8.55 9.10
C LEU A 174 -7.35 9.17 8.46
N THR A 175 -7.12 10.06 7.50
CA THR A 175 -8.13 10.45 6.52
C THR A 175 -7.54 10.24 5.14
N ILE A 176 -8.17 9.38 4.34
CA ILE A 176 -7.75 9.00 3.00
C ILE A 176 -8.83 9.43 2.03
N GLU A 177 -8.49 10.23 1.04
CA GLU A 177 -9.42 10.73 0.02
C GLU A 177 -8.97 10.26 -1.36
N LYS A 178 -9.91 9.77 -2.19
CA LYS A 178 -9.60 9.44 -3.59
C LYS A 178 -9.22 10.71 -4.35
N GLY A 179 -8.33 10.53 -5.32
CA GLY A 179 -8.00 11.57 -6.27
C GLY A 179 -9.11 11.81 -7.31
N HIS A 180 -8.79 12.59 -8.34
CA HIS A 180 -9.74 12.96 -9.38
C HIS A 180 -9.55 12.14 -10.65
N LYS A 181 -8.32 11.67 -10.92
CA LYS A 181 -7.97 10.96 -12.14
C LYS A 181 -7.53 9.53 -11.83
N ALA A 182 -8.39 8.57 -12.18
CA ALA A 182 -8.06 7.16 -12.08
C ALA A 182 -7.28 6.65 -13.31
N GLY A 183 -6.22 5.88 -13.07
CA GLY A 183 -5.72 4.88 -14.00
C GLY A 183 -6.48 3.57 -13.84
N LEU A 184 -6.80 2.91 -14.95
CA LEU A 184 -7.45 1.60 -14.92
C LEU A 184 -6.39 0.50 -15.06
N LEU A 185 -6.16 -0.23 -13.97
CA LEU A 185 -5.21 -1.33 -13.94
C LEU A 185 -5.94 -2.67 -14.17
N TYR A 186 -5.19 -3.55 -14.83
CA TYR A 186 -5.58 -4.94 -15.02
C TYR A 186 -5.13 -5.75 -13.82
N ALA A 187 -5.99 -6.64 -13.36
CA ALA A 187 -5.71 -7.47 -12.21
C ALA A 187 -6.27 -8.89 -12.40
N PRO A 188 -5.69 -9.92 -11.76
CA PRO A 188 -6.07 -11.30 -11.99
C PRO A 188 -7.54 -11.56 -11.62
N ASP A 189 -8.24 -12.24 -12.51
CA ASP A 189 -9.50 -12.95 -12.27
C ASP A 189 -9.27 -14.45 -12.53
N LYS A 190 -10.29 -15.29 -12.33
CA LYS A 190 -10.19 -16.76 -12.37
C LYS A 190 -9.48 -17.34 -13.61
N ILE A 191 -9.51 -16.62 -14.74
CA ILE A 191 -9.02 -17.11 -16.04
C ILE A 191 -8.08 -16.11 -16.73
N ASP A 192 -8.26 -14.80 -16.52
CA ASP A 192 -7.54 -13.76 -17.26
C ASP A 192 -7.28 -12.52 -16.40
N MET A 193 -6.43 -11.62 -16.89
CA MET A 193 -6.27 -10.27 -16.36
C MET A 193 -7.41 -9.39 -16.87
N VAL A 194 -8.22 -8.83 -15.97
CA VAL A 194 -9.36 -7.98 -16.34
C VAL A 194 -9.17 -6.54 -15.82
N PRO A 195 -9.62 -5.53 -16.57
CA PRO A 195 -9.54 -4.14 -16.11
C PRO A 195 -10.55 -3.91 -14.98
N LYS A 196 -10.08 -3.80 -13.74
CA LYS A 196 -10.97 -3.72 -12.56
C LYS A 196 -10.53 -2.75 -11.47
N VAL A 197 -9.27 -2.33 -11.47
CA VAL A 197 -8.73 -1.50 -10.38
C VAL A 197 -8.63 -0.07 -10.87
N HIS A 198 -9.42 0.81 -10.27
CA HIS A 198 -9.27 2.25 -10.45
C HIS A 198 -8.30 2.78 -9.39
N GLU A 199 -7.05 2.98 -9.79
CA GLU A 199 -5.99 3.54 -8.95
C GLU A 199 -5.88 5.05 -9.21
N TYR A 200 -5.87 5.84 -8.14
CA TYR A 200 -5.64 7.28 -8.18
C TYR A 200 -4.24 7.55 -7.66
N LEU A 201 -3.43 8.35 -8.36
CA LEU A 201 -2.09 8.78 -7.89
C LEU A 201 -2.09 10.21 -7.33
N ASP A 202 -3.24 10.89 -7.40
CA ASP A 202 -3.50 12.24 -6.92
C ASP A 202 -4.43 12.25 -5.70
N GLY A 203 -4.45 11.17 -4.92
CA GLY A 203 -5.21 11.08 -3.68
C GLY A 203 -4.58 11.87 -2.53
N ASN A 204 -5.38 12.13 -1.49
CA ASN A 204 -4.91 12.82 -0.29
C ASN A 204 -4.85 11.85 0.90
N ILE A 205 -3.79 11.96 1.71
CA ILE A 205 -3.72 11.32 3.02
C ILE A 205 -3.38 12.39 4.06
N TYR A 206 -4.20 12.50 5.09
CA TYR A 206 -3.84 13.12 6.36
C TYR A 206 -3.60 12.01 7.39
N LEU A 207 -2.56 12.16 8.19
CA LEU A 207 -2.27 11.24 9.29
C LEU A 207 -1.85 11.99 10.56
N LYS A 208 -2.23 11.42 11.70
CA LYS A 208 -1.80 11.88 13.02
C LYS A 208 -1.52 10.69 13.93
N LEU A 209 -0.26 10.55 14.35
CA LEU A 209 0.19 9.58 15.35
C LEU A 209 0.39 10.28 16.69
N TYR A 210 -0.20 9.75 17.75
CA TYR A 210 -0.11 10.34 19.08
C TYR A 210 -0.23 9.30 20.20
N ASP A 211 0.19 9.67 21.40
CA ASP A 211 0.00 8.91 22.63
C ASP A 211 -0.52 9.82 23.77
N HIS A 212 -0.49 9.32 25.00
CA HIS A 212 -0.91 10.08 26.19
C HIS A 212 -0.02 11.31 26.50
N LYS A 213 1.19 11.39 25.94
CA LYS A 213 2.13 12.51 26.12
C LYS A 213 1.91 13.60 25.06
N GLY A 214 1.26 13.29 23.95
CA GLY A 214 0.89 14.24 22.91
C GLY A 214 1.13 13.71 21.49
N THR A 215 1.13 14.63 20.53
CA THR A 215 1.36 14.34 19.12
C THR A 215 2.82 13.93 18.87
N ILE A 216 3.01 12.77 18.25
CA ILE A 216 4.32 12.25 17.81
C ILE A 216 4.60 12.70 16.37
N LEU A 217 3.58 12.66 15.51
CA LEU A 217 3.64 13.02 14.11
C LEU A 217 2.27 13.48 13.63
N GLU A 218 2.24 14.53 12.82
CA GLU A 218 1.07 14.98 12.09
C GLU A 218 1.55 15.53 10.74
N ASP A 219 1.05 15.00 9.64
CA ASP A 219 1.44 15.41 8.29
C ASP A 219 0.33 15.07 7.29
N GLN A 220 0.44 15.62 6.08
CA GLN A 220 -0.49 15.35 5.00
C GLN A 220 0.20 15.35 3.64
N THR A 221 -0.42 14.70 2.67
CA THR A 221 0.02 14.65 1.28
C THR A 221 -1.16 14.77 0.32
N THR A 222 -0.88 15.27 -0.87
CA THR A 222 -1.79 15.27 -2.03
C THR A 222 -1.26 14.41 -3.18
N SER A 223 -0.29 13.54 -2.90
CA SER A 223 0.30 12.60 -3.86
C SER A 223 0.33 11.22 -3.21
N ALA A 224 -0.85 10.68 -2.99
CA ALA A 224 -1.03 9.31 -2.53
C ALA A 224 -1.62 8.46 -3.65
N ALA A 225 -1.09 7.24 -3.75
CA ALA A 225 -1.74 6.17 -4.46
C ALA A 225 -2.94 5.71 -3.61
N VAL A 226 -4.14 5.65 -4.18
CA VAL A 226 -5.38 5.30 -3.47
C VAL A 226 -6.26 4.42 -4.36
N GLU A 227 -6.76 3.34 -3.78
CA GLU A 227 -7.75 2.43 -4.34
C GLU A 227 -8.88 2.27 -3.33
N MET A 228 -10.14 2.36 -3.78
CA MET A 228 -11.28 1.88 -2.99
C MET A 228 -12.27 1.17 -3.90
N ILE A 229 -12.25 -0.16 -3.83
CA ILE A 229 -12.86 -1.07 -4.81
C ILE A 229 -13.94 -1.92 -4.13
N GLY A 230 -15.01 -2.19 -4.87
CA GLY A 230 -16.16 -2.97 -4.40
C GLY A 230 -17.14 -2.17 -3.53
N ASP A 231 -17.89 -2.86 -2.69
CA ASP A 231 -18.78 -2.29 -1.68
C ASP A 231 -18.00 -1.90 -0.43
N VAL A 232 -17.42 -0.70 -0.49
CA VAL A 232 -16.68 -0.10 0.63
C VAL A 232 -17.58 0.11 1.86
N GLY A 233 -18.89 0.33 1.68
CA GLY A 233 -19.83 0.49 2.79
C GLY A 233 -19.97 -0.79 3.61
N LYS A 234 -20.13 -1.94 2.93
CA LYS A 234 -20.12 -3.28 3.55
C LYS A 234 -18.81 -3.55 4.27
N LEU A 235 -17.67 -3.21 3.65
CA LEU A 235 -16.34 -3.39 4.24
C LEU A 235 -16.18 -2.56 5.53
N VAL A 236 -16.56 -1.29 5.50
CA VAL A 236 -16.51 -0.39 6.68
C VAL A 236 -17.41 -0.90 7.80
N ASN A 237 -18.62 -1.36 7.49
CA ASN A 237 -19.52 -1.92 8.49
C ASN A 237 -18.97 -3.18 9.16
N MET A 238 -18.22 -4.00 8.43
CA MET A 238 -17.57 -5.22 8.95
C MET A 238 -16.36 -4.91 9.84
N ALA A 239 -15.74 -3.74 9.69
CA ALA A 239 -14.56 -3.30 10.43
C ALA A 239 -14.87 -2.47 11.69
N ARG A 240 -16.15 -2.16 11.94
CA ARG A 240 -16.64 -1.48 13.15
C ARG A 240 -16.66 -2.42 14.35
#